data_AF-A0A443NX58-F1
#
_entry.id   AF-A0A443NX58-F1
#
_cell.length_a   1.000
_cell.length_b   1.000
_cell.length_c   1.000
_cell.angle_alpha   90.00
_cell.angle_beta   90.00
_cell.angle_gamma   90.00
#
_symmetry.space_group_name_H-M   'P 1'
#
loop_
_entity.id
_entity.type
_entity.pdbx_description
1 polymer ?
#
loop_
_entity_poly.entity_id
_entity_poly.type
_entity_poly.pdbx_seq_one_letter_code
_entity_poly.pdbx_strand_id
1 'polypeptide(L)'
;MFLVLSDTCTAGTQSIGRISPPFEGSMRNWVDNQGQFLLSNSGEFAFGFSTRPDITSFLLGIIHVDSLRVVWTANIGSSVTNSDKFVFGNDGNAYLESGSSVVWSTNTTGNGGATIELQDTGNLILLSNDSRPLWQSFDNPTENPFIWSELYRWNETNKQSQQQ
;
A
#
# COMPACT_ATOMS: atom_id res chain seq x y z
N MET A 1 -28.58 -30.45 -2.87
CA MET A 1 -27.52 -30.13 -1.89
C MET A 1 -26.81 -28.89 -2.40
N PHE A 2 -27.15 -27.72 -1.88
CA PHE A 2 -26.47 -26.45 -2.19
C PHE A 2 -25.45 -26.20 -1.08
N LEU A 3 -24.16 -26.15 -1.41
CA LEU A 3 -23.11 -25.71 -0.49
C LEU A 3 -23.17 -24.18 -0.45
N VAL A 4 -23.65 -23.64 0.67
CA VAL A 4 -23.54 -22.21 0.95
C VAL A 4 -22.14 -22.01 1.52
N LEU A 5 -21.21 -21.52 0.70
CA LEU A 5 -19.93 -21.01 1.21
C LEU A 5 -20.26 -19.71 1.94
N SER A 6 -20.34 -19.76 3.26
CA SER A 6 -20.41 -18.57 4.09
C SER A 6 -19.02 -17.93 4.06
N ASP A 7 -18.82 -16.99 3.13
CA ASP A 7 -17.70 -16.06 3.21
C ASP A 7 -17.88 -15.26 4.50
N THR A 8 -17.04 -15.55 5.49
CA THR A 8 -16.99 -14.75 6.71
C THR A 8 -16.36 -13.41 6.34
N CYS A 9 -17.17 -12.36 6.33
CA CYS A 9 -16.66 -11.00 6.19
C CYS A 9 -15.82 -10.69 7.42
N THR A 10 -14.51 -10.87 7.30
CA THR A 10 -13.55 -10.52 8.34
C THR A 10 -13.14 -9.08 8.08
N ALA A 11 -13.84 -8.13 8.69
CA ALA A 11 -13.41 -6.74 8.67
C ALA A 11 -12.09 -6.64 9.46
N GLY A 12 -10.99 -6.33 8.77
CA GLY A 12 -9.70 -6.07 9.43
C GLY A 12 -9.73 -4.75 10.20
N THR A 13 -9.07 -4.69 11.35
CA THR A 13 -8.82 -3.40 12.05
C THR A 13 -7.67 -2.68 11.39
N GLN A 14 -7.86 -1.43 10.96
CA GLN A 14 -6.77 -0.65 10.33
C GLN A 14 -5.58 -0.52 11.28
N SER A 15 -4.39 -0.72 10.75
CA SER A 15 -3.16 -0.44 11.47
C SER A 15 -2.84 1.06 11.42
N ILE A 16 -2.15 1.57 12.44
CA ILE A 16 -1.76 2.99 12.53
C ILE A 16 -0.24 3.06 12.62
N GLY A 17 0.35 3.90 11.78
CA GLY A 17 1.78 4.16 11.67
C GLY A 17 2.56 3.02 11.01
N ARG A 18 2.36 1.78 11.44
CA ARG A 18 3.14 0.63 10.96
C ARG A 18 2.39 -0.70 10.88
N ILE A 19 2.88 -1.58 10.02
CA ILE A 19 2.54 -3.01 9.97
C ILE A 19 3.80 -3.88 10.06
N SER A 20 3.64 -5.05 10.68
CA SER A 20 4.68 -6.08 10.80
C SER A 20 4.23 -7.36 10.09
N PRO A 21 5.15 -8.20 9.60
CA PRO A 21 4.77 -9.47 9.01
C PRO A 21 4.40 -10.51 10.10
N PRO A 22 3.59 -11.53 9.77
CA PRO A 22 2.91 -11.70 8.49
C PRO A 22 1.70 -10.77 8.38
N PHE A 23 1.52 -10.17 7.22
CA PHE A 23 0.35 -9.34 6.92
C PHE A 23 -0.17 -9.62 5.51
N GLU A 24 -1.49 -9.67 5.36
CA GLU A 24 -2.17 -9.79 4.07
C GLU A 24 -3.32 -8.79 3.99
N GLY A 25 -3.48 -8.17 2.81
CA GLY A 25 -4.60 -7.28 2.52
C GLY A 25 -5.11 -7.48 1.11
N SER A 26 -6.42 -7.47 0.94
CA SER A 26 -7.10 -7.39 -0.36
C SER A 26 -8.26 -6.40 -0.25
N MET A 27 -8.70 -5.84 -1.37
CA MET A 27 -9.90 -4.98 -1.37
C MET A 27 -11.10 -5.67 -0.70
N ARG A 28 -11.30 -6.96 -0.98
CA ARG A 28 -12.40 -7.75 -0.44
C ARG A 28 -12.38 -7.82 1.09
N ASN A 29 -11.22 -8.04 1.70
CA ASN A 29 -11.09 -8.19 3.16
C ASN A 29 -11.17 -6.86 3.91
N TRP A 30 -10.98 -5.74 3.20
CA TRP A 30 -10.91 -4.40 3.76
C TRP A 30 -12.02 -3.49 3.23
N VAL A 31 -13.10 -4.05 2.67
CA VAL A 31 -14.19 -3.28 2.04
C VAL A 31 -14.84 -2.29 3.01
N ASP A 32 -15.01 -2.68 4.28
CA ASP A 32 -15.59 -1.81 5.32
C ASP A 32 -14.69 -0.62 5.67
N ASN A 33 -13.39 -0.73 5.37
CA ASN A 33 -12.40 0.34 5.49
C ASN A 33 -12.00 0.90 4.12
N GLN A 34 -12.88 0.79 3.12
CA GLN A 34 -12.64 1.32 1.75
C GLN A 34 -11.37 0.76 1.09
N GLY A 35 -10.95 -0.45 1.45
CA GLY A 35 -9.71 -1.09 0.96
C GLY A 35 -8.44 -0.64 1.68
N GLN A 36 -8.53 0.28 2.65
CA GLN A 36 -7.42 0.88 3.37
C GLN A 36 -7.09 0.07 4.63
N PHE A 37 -5.82 -0.25 4.84
CA PHE A 37 -5.41 -1.11 5.96
C PHE A 37 -4.28 -0.57 6.82
N LEU A 38 -3.60 0.49 6.40
CA LEU A 38 -2.59 1.20 7.20
C LEU A 38 -2.82 2.71 7.08
N LEU A 39 -2.99 3.39 8.20
CA LEU A 39 -3.07 4.86 8.28
C LEU A 39 -1.74 5.43 8.77
N SER A 40 -1.40 6.64 8.33
CA SER A 40 -0.37 7.45 8.98
C SER A 40 -0.80 7.83 10.42
N ASN A 41 0.12 8.28 11.27
CA ASN A 41 -0.21 8.63 12.65
C ASN A 41 -1.21 9.79 12.76
N SER A 42 -1.11 10.74 11.83
CA SER A 42 -2.04 11.85 11.64
C SER A 42 -3.37 11.43 11.03
N GLY A 43 -3.40 10.32 10.28
CA GLY A 43 -4.54 9.88 9.49
C GLY A 43 -4.73 10.63 8.17
N GLU A 44 -3.81 11.53 7.78
CA GLU A 44 -3.87 12.25 6.49
C GLU A 44 -3.61 11.33 5.28
N PHE A 45 -2.84 10.26 5.50
CA PHE A 45 -2.50 9.28 4.48
C PHE A 45 -2.94 7.88 4.89
N ALA A 46 -3.35 7.11 3.89
CA ALA A 46 -3.66 5.70 4.02
C ALA A 46 -2.88 4.89 2.99
N PHE A 47 -2.57 3.65 3.30
CA PHE A 47 -2.06 2.66 2.35
C PHE A 47 -3.09 1.52 2.23
N GLY A 48 -3.40 1.16 0.98
CA GLY A 48 -4.34 0.10 0.66
C GLY A 48 -4.81 0.12 -0.78
N PHE A 49 -5.95 -0.54 -1.02
CA PHE A 49 -6.57 -0.64 -2.34
C PHE A 49 -7.54 0.52 -2.59
N SER A 50 -7.48 1.10 -3.79
CA SER A 50 -8.44 2.07 -4.31
C SER A 50 -9.04 1.56 -5.61
N THR A 51 -10.32 1.83 -5.85
CA THR A 51 -10.98 1.55 -7.14
C THR A 51 -10.40 2.45 -8.24
N ARG A 52 -10.23 1.88 -9.44
CA ARG A 52 -10.03 2.69 -10.65
C ARG A 52 -11.37 3.15 -11.23
N PRO A 53 -11.38 4.17 -12.12
CA PRO A 53 -12.60 4.59 -12.82
C PRO A 53 -13.24 3.46 -13.65
N ASP A 54 -12.44 2.53 -14.16
CA ASP A 54 -12.90 1.23 -14.66
C ASP A 54 -13.18 0.32 -13.45
N ILE A 55 -14.38 0.46 -12.89
CA ILE A 55 -14.94 -0.15 -11.66
C ILE A 55 -14.61 -1.62 -11.32
N THR A 56 -13.94 -2.36 -12.20
CA THR A 56 -13.52 -3.75 -12.00
C THR A 56 -12.04 -3.93 -11.63
N SER A 57 -11.21 -2.87 -11.70
CA SER A 57 -9.79 -2.95 -11.36
C SER A 57 -9.39 -2.02 -10.21
N PHE A 58 -8.32 -2.38 -9.51
CA PHE A 58 -7.88 -1.71 -8.30
C PHE A 58 -6.42 -1.24 -8.39
N LEU A 59 -6.08 -0.22 -7.61
CA LEU A 59 -4.73 0.26 -7.38
C LEU A 59 -4.37 -0.02 -5.92
N LEU A 60 -3.28 -0.74 -5.67
CA LEU A 60 -2.59 -0.71 -4.40
C LEU A 60 -1.73 0.55 -4.35
N GLY A 61 -1.89 1.35 -3.30
CA GLY A 61 -1.23 2.64 -3.26
C GLY A 61 -1.40 3.42 -1.98
N ILE A 62 -0.74 4.58 -1.94
CA ILE A 62 -0.89 5.58 -0.90
C ILE A 62 -2.00 6.53 -1.32
N ILE A 63 -2.92 6.82 -0.42
CA ILE A 63 -4.14 7.60 -0.64
C ILE A 63 -4.11 8.78 0.33
N HIS A 64 -4.26 9.99 -0.19
CA HIS A 64 -4.56 11.16 0.63
C HIS A 64 -6.04 11.10 1.03
N VAL A 65 -6.31 10.96 2.33
CA VAL A 65 -7.62 10.54 2.86
C VAL A 65 -8.72 11.55 2.53
N ASP A 66 -8.46 12.85 2.74
CA ASP A 66 -9.47 13.89 2.53
C ASP A 66 -9.90 14.05 1.07
N SER A 67 -8.96 13.89 0.14
CA SER A 67 -9.24 14.05 -1.29
C SER A 67 -9.54 12.73 -2.02
N LEU A 68 -9.37 11.59 -1.34
CA LEU A 68 -9.42 10.25 -1.91
C LEU A 68 -8.52 10.09 -3.15
N ARG A 69 -7.40 10.82 -3.19
CA ARG A 69 -6.49 10.81 -4.33
C ARG A 69 -5.39 9.80 -4.06
N VAL A 70 -5.15 8.91 -5.02
CA VAL A 70 -3.99 8.03 -5.02
C VAL A 70 -2.76 8.88 -5.33
N VAL A 71 -1.88 9.05 -4.33
CA VAL A 71 -0.63 9.81 -4.45
C VAL A 71 0.59 8.94 -4.73
N TRP A 72 0.44 7.62 -4.70
CA TRP A 72 1.47 6.68 -5.18
C TRP A 72 0.80 5.34 -5.44
N THR A 73 1.26 4.57 -6.43
CA THR A 73 0.75 3.21 -6.65
C THR A 73 1.83 2.22 -7.09
N ALA A 74 1.68 0.99 -6.60
CA ALA A 74 2.51 -0.17 -6.89
C ALA A 74 2.25 -0.76 -8.28
N ASN A 75 1.03 -0.67 -8.79
CA ASN A 75 0.55 -1.50 -9.91
C ASN A 75 -0.12 -0.71 -11.03
N ILE A 76 0.44 0.44 -11.42
CA ILE A 76 -0.19 1.28 -12.46
C ILE A 76 -0.37 0.53 -13.80
N GLY A 77 0.61 -0.27 -14.21
CA GLY A 77 0.58 -1.04 -15.46
C GLY A 77 -0.08 -2.42 -15.36
N SER A 78 -0.51 -2.83 -14.16
CA SER A 78 -1.00 -4.17 -13.90
C SER A 78 -2.38 -4.12 -13.25
N SER A 79 -3.38 -4.65 -13.96
CA SER A 79 -4.73 -4.78 -13.42
C SER A 79 -4.75 -5.81 -12.31
N VAL A 80 -5.31 -5.46 -11.15
CA VAL A 80 -5.60 -6.41 -10.07
C VAL A 80 -7.09 -6.37 -9.73
N THR A 81 -7.61 -7.50 -9.26
CA THR A 81 -9.02 -7.69 -8.88
C THR A 81 -9.23 -7.42 -7.40
N ASN A 82 -10.48 -7.49 -6.93
CA ASN A 82 -10.79 -7.26 -5.52
C ASN A 82 -10.24 -8.34 -4.57
N SER A 83 -9.86 -9.49 -5.10
CA SER A 83 -9.44 -10.67 -4.34
C SER A 83 -7.93 -10.88 -4.36
N ASP A 84 -7.26 -10.15 -5.25
CA ASP A 84 -5.80 -10.08 -5.34
C ASP A 84 -5.23 -9.44 -4.07
N LYS A 85 -4.02 -9.88 -3.69
CA LYS A 85 -3.50 -9.68 -2.34
C LYS A 85 -2.19 -8.92 -2.35
N PHE A 86 -2.13 -7.90 -1.49
CA PHE A 86 -0.88 -7.44 -0.91
C PHE A 86 -0.46 -8.40 0.19
N VAL A 87 0.80 -8.82 0.17
CA VAL A 87 1.39 -9.71 1.16
C VAL A 87 2.68 -9.08 1.68
N PHE A 88 2.84 -9.07 2.99
CA PHE A 88 4.10 -8.76 3.67
C PHE A 88 4.54 -10.00 4.45
N GLY A 89 5.55 -10.68 3.90
CA GLY A 89 6.02 -11.97 4.37
C GLY A 89 7.01 -11.88 5.52
N ASN A 90 7.13 -12.97 6.28
CA ASN A 90 8.13 -13.11 7.35
C ASN A 90 9.58 -13.07 6.86
N ASP A 91 9.80 -13.24 5.55
CA ASP A 91 11.09 -13.10 4.88
C ASP A 91 11.51 -11.63 4.68
N GLY A 92 10.63 -10.68 5.04
CA GLY A 92 10.86 -9.25 4.93
C GLY A 92 10.49 -8.67 3.56
N ASN A 93 9.90 -9.46 2.66
CA ASN A 93 9.46 -8.97 1.35
C ASN A 93 7.99 -8.57 1.36
N ALA A 94 7.70 -7.43 0.77
CA ALA A 94 6.34 -6.97 0.49
C ALA A 94 6.06 -7.01 -1.02
N TYR A 95 4.95 -7.62 -1.41
CA TYR A 95 4.60 -7.85 -2.81
C TYR A 95 3.08 -7.84 -3.05
N LEU A 96 2.69 -7.63 -4.30
CA LEU A 96 1.31 -7.70 -4.77
C LEU A 96 1.16 -8.87 -5.74
N GLU A 97 0.23 -9.76 -5.44
CA GLU A 97 -0.13 -10.89 -6.29
C GLU A 97 -1.36 -10.55 -7.13
N SER A 98 -1.36 -10.99 -8.38
CA SER A 98 -2.55 -11.07 -9.23
C SER A 98 -2.70 -12.48 -9.79
N GLY A 99 -3.77 -13.17 -9.39
CA GLY A 99 -3.91 -14.61 -9.65
C GLY A 99 -2.74 -15.41 -9.07
N SER A 100 -1.93 -16.01 -9.95
CA SER A 100 -0.75 -16.81 -9.57
C SER A 100 0.59 -16.10 -9.84
N SER A 101 0.57 -14.79 -10.12
CA SER A 101 1.76 -14.02 -10.50
C SER A 101 2.00 -12.86 -9.55
N VAL A 102 3.26 -12.57 -9.24
CA VAL A 102 3.65 -11.34 -8.55
C VAL A 102 3.75 -10.22 -9.57
N VAL A 103 2.95 -9.16 -9.42
CA VAL A 103 2.92 -8.01 -10.35
C VAL A 103 3.71 -6.82 -9.84
N TRP A 104 4.03 -6.79 -8.54
CA TRP A 104 4.90 -5.80 -7.92
C TRP A 104 5.56 -6.37 -6.67
N SER A 105 6.79 -5.96 -6.37
CA SER A 105 7.55 -6.41 -5.19
C SER A 105 8.57 -5.35 -4.79
N THR A 106 8.79 -5.21 -3.48
CA THR A 106 9.86 -4.39 -2.89
C THR A 106 11.25 -5.03 -3.07
N ASN A 107 11.31 -6.33 -3.36
CA ASN A 107 12.53 -7.12 -3.55
C ASN A 107 13.46 -7.09 -2.33
N THR A 108 12.88 -7.17 -1.14
CA THR A 108 13.60 -7.10 0.15
C THR A 108 13.66 -8.45 0.88
N THR A 109 13.49 -9.57 0.18
CA THR A 109 13.63 -10.92 0.75
C THR A 109 14.98 -11.08 1.47
N GLY A 110 14.96 -11.72 2.63
CA GLY A 110 16.14 -11.91 3.49
C GLY A 110 16.24 -10.91 4.63
N ASN A 111 15.30 -9.96 4.73
CA ASN A 111 15.25 -8.94 5.78
C ASN A 111 14.15 -9.25 6.80
N GLY A 112 14.16 -10.46 7.36
CA GLY A 112 13.19 -10.86 8.40
C GLY A 112 13.19 -9.90 9.60
N GLY A 113 12.01 -9.69 10.18
CA GLY A 113 11.81 -8.69 11.24
C GLY A 113 11.70 -7.25 10.73
N ALA A 114 11.66 -7.04 9.41
CA ALA A 114 11.33 -5.75 8.83
C ALA A 114 9.92 -5.27 9.21
N THR A 115 9.70 -3.97 9.09
CA THR A 115 8.40 -3.31 9.28
C THR A 115 8.11 -2.38 8.11
N ILE A 116 6.83 -2.16 7.82
CA ILE A 116 6.41 -1.10 6.90
C ILE A 116 5.81 0.02 7.73
N GLU A 117 6.28 1.23 7.49
CA GLU A 117 5.82 2.46 8.14
C GLU A 117 5.22 3.41 7.09
N LEU A 118 4.05 3.97 7.38
CA LEU A 118 3.47 5.06 6.61
C LEU A 118 3.64 6.36 7.42
N GLN A 119 4.50 7.23 6.93
CA GLN A 119 4.79 8.51 7.57
C GLN A 119 3.70 9.53 7.31
N ASP A 120 3.58 10.53 8.18
CA ASP A 120 2.66 11.67 8.00
C ASP A 120 3.00 12.53 6.79
N THR A 121 4.23 12.43 6.30
CA THR A 121 4.64 13.01 5.02
C THR A 121 4.14 12.21 3.83
N GLY A 122 3.38 11.13 4.02
CA GLY A 122 2.88 10.21 2.98
C GLY A 122 3.96 9.34 2.32
N ASN A 123 5.15 9.24 2.91
CA ASN A 123 6.16 8.27 2.48
C ASN A 123 5.88 6.89 3.12
N LEU A 124 5.71 5.87 2.29
CA LEU A 124 5.69 4.47 2.73
C LEU A 124 7.12 3.92 2.69
N ILE A 125 7.64 3.51 3.85
CA ILE A 125 9.01 3.01 4.01
C ILE A 125 8.98 1.60 4.55
N LEU A 126 9.77 0.70 3.94
CA LEU A 126 10.09 -0.60 4.51
C LEU A 126 11.43 -0.49 5.23
N LEU A 127 11.41 -0.67 6.55
CA LEU A 127 12.55 -0.58 7.44
C LEU A 127 12.98 -1.99 7.85
N SER A 128 14.29 -2.25 7.83
CA SER A 128 14.85 -3.44 8.47
C SER A 128 14.68 -3.41 9.98
N ASN A 129 14.96 -4.52 10.66
CA ASN A 129 14.88 -4.62 12.12
C ASN A 129 15.82 -3.61 12.85
N ASP A 130 16.92 -3.21 12.23
CA ASP A 130 17.84 -2.17 12.69
C ASP A 130 17.45 -0.74 12.22
N SER A 131 16.20 -0.54 11.77
CA SER A 131 15.65 0.74 11.32
C SER A 131 16.36 1.37 10.12
N ARG A 132 17.03 0.56 9.30
CA ARG A 132 17.64 1.02 8.04
C ARG A 132 16.58 0.95 6.92
N PRO A 133 16.43 1.99 6.08
CA PRO A 133 15.53 1.92 4.94
C PRO A 133 16.01 0.87 3.94
N LEU A 134 15.12 -0.05 3.60
CA LEU A 134 15.33 -1.09 2.58
C LEU A 134 14.63 -0.72 1.27
N TRP A 135 13.49 -0.05 1.38
CA TRP A 135 12.70 0.44 0.25
C TRP A 135 11.87 1.65 0.70
N GLN A 136 11.64 2.61 -0.20
CA GLN A 136 10.70 3.70 0.05
C GLN A 136 9.97 4.16 -1.21
N SER A 137 8.71 4.56 -1.04
CA SER A 137 7.83 4.99 -2.13
C SER A 137 8.36 6.19 -2.90
N PHE A 138 9.02 7.13 -2.22
CA PHE A 138 9.54 8.36 -2.84
C PHE A 138 10.72 8.12 -3.79
N ASP A 139 11.47 7.03 -3.59
CA ASP A 139 12.54 6.61 -4.50
C ASP A 139 12.03 5.69 -5.61
N ASN A 140 10.77 5.27 -5.53
CA ASN A 140 10.12 4.39 -6.49
C ASN A 140 8.83 5.03 -7.04
N PRO A 141 8.90 6.25 -7.59
CA PRO A 141 7.74 6.99 -8.06
C PRO A 141 7.02 6.28 -9.19
N THR A 142 5.69 6.43 -9.22
CA THR A 142 4.85 5.81 -10.24
C THR A 142 5.04 6.47 -11.61
N GLU A 143 5.34 5.68 -12.66
CA GLU A 143 5.50 6.14 -14.04
C GLU A 143 4.20 6.61 -14.72
N ASN A 144 3.58 7.71 -14.29
CA ASN A 144 2.53 8.41 -15.05
C ASN A 144 2.79 9.91 -15.09
N PRO A 145 3.12 10.51 -16.26
CA PRO A 145 3.51 11.92 -16.38
C PRO A 145 2.52 12.92 -15.77
N PHE A 146 1.22 12.60 -15.79
CA PHE A 146 0.19 13.44 -15.19
C PHE A 146 0.26 13.41 -13.66
N ILE A 147 0.35 12.20 -13.10
CA ILE A 147 0.52 11.98 -11.65
C ILE A 147 1.89 12.53 -11.20
N TRP A 148 2.96 12.34 -11.97
CA TRP A 148 4.29 12.90 -11.68
C TRP A 148 4.26 14.41 -11.49
N SER A 149 3.53 15.15 -12.33
CA SER A 149 3.52 16.62 -12.22
C SER A 149 2.90 17.11 -10.90
N GLU A 150 1.93 16.38 -10.34
CA GLU A 150 1.33 16.70 -9.04
C GLU A 150 2.19 16.15 -7.89
N LEU A 151 2.69 14.91 -8.00
CA LEU A 151 3.53 14.28 -6.98
C LEU A 151 4.90 14.91 -6.83
N TYR A 152 5.51 15.35 -7.93
CA TYR A 152 6.81 16.04 -7.88
C TYR A 152 6.66 17.37 -7.11
N ARG A 153 5.56 18.10 -7.33
CA ARG A 153 5.26 19.34 -6.59
C ARG A 153 5.07 19.07 -5.09
N TRP A 154 4.39 17.98 -4.75
CA TRP A 154 4.16 17.61 -3.36
C TRP A 154 5.43 17.04 -2.68
N ASN A 155 6.21 16.21 -3.35
CA ASN A 155 7.49 15.68 -2.87
C ASN A 155 8.53 16.78 -2.64
N GLU A 156 8.64 17.77 -3.53
CA GLU A 156 9.54 18.92 -3.33
C GLU A 156 9.12 19.77 -2.12
N THR A 157 7.82 19.94 -1.91
CA THR A 157 7.29 20.65 -0.73
C THR A 157 7.63 19.90 0.56
N ASN A 158 7.48 18.57 0.55
CA ASN A 158 7.69 17.74 1.73
C ASN A 158 9.15 17.40 2.02
N LYS A 159 10.02 17.36 0.99
CA LYS A 159 11.46 17.26 1.18
C LYS A 159 12.02 18.51 1.86
N GLN A 160 11.48 19.69 1.55
CA GLN A 160 11.87 20.94 2.22
C GLN A 160 11.42 20.99 3.69
N SER A 161 10.27 20.39 4.03
CA SER A 161 9.81 20.33 5.43
C SER A 161 10.56 19.31 6.30
N GLN A 162 11.29 18.36 5.71
CA GLN A 162 12.16 17.43 6.46
C GLN A 162 13.57 17.99 6.74
N GLN A 163 13.91 19.18 6.24
CA GLN A 163 15.20 19.84 6.47
C GLN A 163 15.11 21.01 7.48
N GLN A 164 13.97 21.22 8.12
CA GLN A 164 13.74 22.25 9.16
C GLN A 164 13.47 21.64 10.54
#